data_AF-A0A0K9Z098-F1
#
_entry.id   AF-A0A0K9Z098-F1
#
_cell.length_a   1.000
_cell.length_b   1.000
_cell.length_c   1.000
_cell.angle_alpha   90.00
_cell.angle_beta   90.00
_cell.angle_gamma   90.00
#
_symmetry.space_group_name_H-M   'P 1'
#
loop_
_entity.id
_entity.type
_entity.pdbx_description
1 polymer ?
#
loop_
_entity_poly.entity_id
_entity_poly.type
_entity_poly.pdbx_seq_one_letter_code
_entity_poly.pdbx_strand_id
1 'polypeptide(L)'
;MSHVPLGYRIENGKAIIDEKSAEQIKTLFQSYLSGDSLRTAARKAGIGSFHGGVCKILQNARYLGDAYYPAIIDSDTLAAAEAERIKRATRLGRIREPEEKAEIIFPTAFRFLENPECVDEQADLPTSPFQQAEYVYSLIESEVS
;
A
#
# COMPACT_ATOMS: atom_id res chain seq x y z
N MET A 1 -17.37 0.77 7.96
CA MET A 1 -17.72 2.10 8.51
C MET A 1 -17.03 3.16 7.68
N SER A 2 -17.79 4.07 7.06
CA SER A 2 -17.20 5.23 6.40
C SER A 2 -16.64 6.16 7.47
N HIS A 3 -15.32 6.38 7.49
CA HIS A 3 -14.70 7.30 8.43
C HIS A 3 -14.82 8.74 7.90
N VAL A 4 -15.42 9.61 8.72
CA VAL A 4 -15.42 11.06 8.50
C VAL A 4 -14.00 11.58 8.76
N PRO A 5 -13.39 12.36 7.85
CA PRO A 5 -12.09 12.95 8.11
C PRO A 5 -12.14 13.88 9.32
N LEU A 6 -11.03 13.96 10.06
CA LEU A 6 -10.83 14.98 11.11
C LEU A 6 -11.10 16.37 10.52
N GLY A 7 -11.62 17.32 11.30
CA GLY A 7 -11.99 18.65 10.80
C GLY A 7 -13.44 18.75 10.35
N TYR A 8 -14.15 17.63 10.22
CA TYR A 8 -15.54 17.59 9.79
C TYR A 8 -16.44 16.82 10.75
N ARG A 9 -17.71 17.22 10.77
CA ARG A 9 -18.81 16.45 11.34
C ARG A 9 -19.97 16.39 10.35
N ILE A 10 -20.74 15.32 10.41
CA ILE A 10 -21.92 15.17 9.55
C ILE A 10 -23.15 15.61 10.33
N GLU A 11 -23.83 16.63 9.83
CA GLU A 11 -25.12 17.08 10.35
C GLU A 11 -26.15 17.01 9.22
N ASN A 12 -27.27 16.32 9.44
CA ASN A 12 -28.36 16.18 8.47
C ASN A 12 -27.90 15.72 7.07
N GLY A 13 -26.92 14.82 7.03
CA GLY A 13 -26.38 14.27 5.77
C GLY A 13 -25.46 15.23 5.00
N LYS A 14 -25.04 16.35 5.59
CA LYS A 14 -24.07 17.29 5.02
C LYS A 14 -22.81 17.34 5.88
N ALA A 15 -21.64 17.43 5.24
CA ALA A 15 -20.40 17.69 5.98
C ALA A 15 -20.31 19.17 6.34
N ILE A 16 -20.05 19.43 7.62
CA ILE A 16 -19.85 20.77 8.18
C ILE A 16 -18.48 20.78 8.86
N ILE A 17 -17.83 21.94 8.84
CA ILE A 17 -16.55 22.14 9.52
C ILE A 17 -16.78 22.04 11.03
N ASP A 18 -16.00 21.17 11.67
CA ASP A 18 -15.84 21.18 13.11
C ASP A 18 -14.67 22.09 13.47
N GLU A 19 -14.99 23.32 13.90
CA GLU A 19 -13.99 24.38 14.02
C GLU A 19 -12.84 24.04 14.97
N LYS A 20 -13.12 23.30 16.03
CA LYS A 20 -12.07 22.86 16.95
C LYS A 20 -11.07 21.97 16.23
N SER A 21 -11.52 20.94 15.52
CA SER A 21 -10.62 20.02 14.82
C SER A 21 -10.05 20.59 13.52
N ALA A 22 -10.75 21.52 12.87
CA ALA A 22 -10.24 22.28 11.74
C ALA A 22 -9.03 23.17 12.14
N GLU A 23 -9.09 23.79 13.32
CA GLU A 23 -7.97 24.57 13.85
C GLU A 23 -6.75 23.69 14.16
N GLN A 24 -6.97 22.46 14.63
CA GLN A 24 -5.88 21.49 14.79
C GLN A 24 -5.21 21.17 13.46
N ILE A 25 -5.98 21.03 12.37
CA ILE A 25 -5.44 20.80 11.04
C ILE A 25 -4.62 21.99 10.58
N LYS A 26 -5.14 23.22 10.69
CA LYS A 26 -4.39 24.44 10.34
C LYS A 26 -3.07 24.55 11.11
N THR A 27 -3.12 24.32 12.42
CA THR A 27 -1.94 24.30 13.29
C THR A 27 -0.94 23.23 12.87
N LEU A 28 -1.41 22.05 12.48
CA LEU A 28 -0.56 20.96 12.01
C LEU A 28 0.19 21.35 10.73
N PHE A 29 -0.52 21.87 9.72
CA PHE A 29 0.08 22.31 8.46
C PHE A 29 1.11 23.42 8.70
N GLN A 30 0.73 24.45 9.47
CA GLN A 30 1.64 25.55 9.79
C GLN A 30 2.89 25.06 10.52
N SER A 31 2.74 24.24 11.55
CA SER A 31 3.87 23.72 12.35
C SER A 31 4.80 22.87 11.48
N TYR A 32 4.24 21.99 10.64
CA TYR A 32 5.01 21.13 9.75
C TYR A 32 5.84 21.93 8.74
N LEU A 33 5.20 22.92 8.09
CA LEU A 33 5.85 23.83 7.14
C LEU A 33 6.88 24.75 7.80
N SER A 34 6.71 25.06 9.08
CA SER A 34 7.69 25.81 9.89
C SER A 34 8.94 24.99 10.26
N GLY A 35 9.01 23.72 9.85
CA GLY A 35 10.18 22.86 10.03
C GLY A 35 10.01 21.78 11.10
N ASP A 36 8.88 21.73 11.82
CA ASP A 36 8.67 20.71 12.84
C ASP A 36 8.63 19.30 12.25
N SER A 37 9.09 18.32 13.02
CA SER A 37 8.86 16.91 12.71
C SER A 37 7.37 16.59 12.74
N LEU A 38 6.94 15.53 12.03
CA LEU A 38 5.54 15.08 12.04
C LEU A 38 5.00 14.86 13.46
N ARG A 39 5.82 14.30 14.35
CA ARG A 39 5.46 14.07 15.76
C ARG A 39 5.34 15.38 16.54
N THR A 40 6.24 16.33 16.31
CA THR A 40 6.24 17.63 17.00
C THR A 40 5.06 18.48 16.54
N ALA A 41 4.82 18.54 15.23
CA ALA A 41 3.69 19.26 14.64
C ALA A 41 2.34 18.71 15.13
N ALA A 42 2.17 17.38 15.14
CA ALA A 42 0.97 16.75 15.67
C ALA A 42 0.75 17.04 17.16
N ARG A 43 1.82 17.05 17.96
CA ARG A 43 1.73 17.42 19.37
C ARG A 43 1.29 18.86 19.58
N LYS A 44 1.84 19.80 18.81
CA LYS A 44 1.44 21.22 18.84
C LYS A 44 -0.02 21.42 18.44
N ALA A 45 -0.48 20.66 17.45
CA ALA A 45 -1.88 20.63 17.05
C ALA A 45 -2.81 19.88 18.03
N GLY A 46 -2.29 19.27 19.09
CA GLY A 46 -3.08 18.44 20.02
C GLY A 46 -3.64 17.17 19.37
N ILE A 47 -3.02 16.67 18.30
CA ILE A 47 -3.44 15.48 17.56
C ILE A 47 -2.67 14.27 18.10
N GLY A 48 -3.37 13.38 18.80
CA GLY A 48 -2.84 12.12 19.34
C GLY A 48 -2.67 11.01 18.29
N SER A 49 -2.17 11.33 17.09
CA SER A 49 -2.04 10.37 15.98
C SER A 49 -0.63 9.80 15.87
N PHE A 50 -0.53 8.55 15.43
CA PHE A 50 0.71 7.92 14.99
C PHE A 50 1.23 8.54 13.69
N HIS A 51 2.51 8.33 13.40
CA HIS A 51 3.25 8.94 12.28
C HIS A 51 2.54 8.79 10.92
N GLY A 52 2.00 7.60 10.63
CA GLY A 52 1.25 7.36 9.39
C GLY A 52 -0.08 8.10 9.31
N GLY A 53 -0.77 8.30 10.44
CA GLY A 53 -2.02 9.07 10.46
C GLY A 53 -1.81 10.56 10.21
N VAL A 54 -0.71 11.13 10.74
CA VAL A 54 -0.33 12.53 10.46
C VAL A 54 -0.01 12.72 8.98
N CYS A 55 0.71 11.78 8.36
CA CYS A 55 0.93 11.81 6.91
C CYS A 55 -0.41 11.80 6.15
N LYS A 56 -1.36 10.93 6.52
CA LYS A 56 -2.67 10.88 5.87
C LYS A 56 -3.42 12.21 5.97
N ILE A 57 -3.30 12.93 7.08
CA ILE A 57 -3.90 14.27 7.24
C ILE A 57 -3.24 15.26 6.26
N LEU A 58 -1.90 15.33 6.22
CA LEU A 58 -1.18 16.26 5.35
C LEU A 58 -1.44 16.04 3.85
N GLN A 59 -1.83 14.82 3.47
CA GLN A 59 -2.07 14.42 2.07
C GLN A 59 -3.55 14.39 1.69
N ASN A 60 -4.47 14.70 2.61
CA ASN A 60 -5.88 14.52 2.35
C ASN A 60 -6.45 15.66 1.48
N ALA A 61 -6.68 15.36 0.21
CA ALA A 61 -7.24 16.31 -0.76
C ALA A 61 -8.62 16.85 -0.37
N ARG A 62 -9.39 16.16 0.49
CA ARG A 62 -10.71 16.63 0.96
C ARG A 62 -10.63 17.98 1.67
N TYR A 63 -9.47 18.34 2.23
CA TYR A 63 -9.29 19.64 2.90
C TYR A 63 -9.25 20.83 1.94
N LEU A 64 -9.05 20.61 0.64
CA LEU A 64 -9.20 21.65 -0.40
C LEU A 64 -10.67 22.04 -0.63
N GLY A 65 -11.58 21.22 -0.12
CA GLY A 65 -13.00 21.28 -0.42
C GLY A 65 -13.36 20.53 -1.69
N ASP A 66 -14.52 19.88 -1.66
CA ASP A 66 -15.17 19.27 -2.82
C ASP A 66 -16.68 19.57 -2.80
N ALA A 67 -17.48 18.89 -3.62
CA ALA A 67 -18.93 19.10 -3.66
C ALA A 67 -19.64 18.77 -2.33
N TYR A 68 -18.99 18.00 -1.44
CA TYR A 68 -19.55 17.52 -0.19
C TYR A 68 -18.84 18.10 1.04
N TYR A 69 -17.51 18.17 1.04
CA TYR A 69 -16.69 18.69 2.13
C TYR A 69 -16.34 20.16 1.89
N PRO A 70 -16.60 21.07 2.84
CA PRO A 70 -16.13 22.44 2.76
C PRO A 70 -14.60 22.53 2.92
N ALA A 71 -13.97 23.54 2.32
CA ALA A 71 -12.52 23.72 2.39
C ALA A 71 -12.05 24.12 3.81
N ILE A 72 -10.95 23.52 4.27
CA ILE A 72 -10.24 23.87 5.52
C ILE A 72 -8.88 24.50 5.24
N ILE A 73 -8.21 24.05 4.16
CA ILE A 73 -6.85 24.45 3.76
C ILE A 73 -6.88 24.85 2.28
N ASP A 74 -6.06 25.84 1.91
CA ASP A 74 -5.90 26.28 0.52
C ASP A 74 -4.98 25.34 -0.30
N SER A 75 -5.05 25.46 -1.62
CA SER A 75 -4.25 24.66 -2.55
C SER A 75 -2.75 24.80 -2.32
N ASP A 76 -2.30 26.01 -1.99
CA ASP A 76 -0.88 26.35 -1.94
C ASP A 76 -0.26 25.77 -0.68
N THR A 77 -0.96 25.84 0.45
CA THR A 77 -0.57 25.21 1.71
C THR A 77 -0.48 23.70 1.59
N LEU A 78 -1.45 23.06 0.90
CA LEU A 78 -1.42 21.61 0.71
C LEU A 78 -0.29 21.17 -0.22
N ALA A 79 -0.10 21.88 -1.33
CA ALA A 79 1.01 21.63 -2.26
C ALA A 79 2.38 21.84 -1.58
N ALA A 80 2.53 22.90 -0.78
CA ALA A 80 3.75 23.16 -0.02
C ALA A 80 4.06 22.04 0.98
N ALA A 81 3.04 21.52 1.66
CA ALA A 81 3.22 20.43 2.62
C ALA A 81 3.67 19.14 1.92
N GLU A 82 3.09 18.79 0.77
CA GLU A 82 3.52 17.61 0.02
C GLU A 82 4.93 17.79 -0.56
N ALA A 83 5.26 18.97 -1.09
CA ALA A 83 6.60 19.27 -1.58
C ALA A 83 7.67 19.14 -0.48
N GLU A 84 7.41 19.69 0.71
CA GLU A 84 8.30 19.56 1.86
C GLU A 84 8.42 18.09 2.32
N ARG A 85 7.32 17.32 2.25
CA ARG A 85 7.33 15.89 2.58
C ARG A 85 8.22 15.09 1.63
N ILE A 86 8.07 15.31 0.32
CA ILE A 86 8.91 14.69 -0.71
C ILE A 86 10.37 15.08 -0.49
N LYS A 87 10.67 16.38 -0.36
CA LYS A 87 12.02 16.89 -0.09
C LYS A 87 12.67 16.22 1.11
N ARG A 88 11.95 16.06 2.22
CA ARG A 88 12.44 15.37 3.43
C ARG A 88 12.67 13.88 3.18
N ALA A 89 11.77 13.22 2.45
CA ALA A 89 11.91 11.81 2.11
C ALA A 89 13.13 11.57 1.20
N THR A 90 13.33 12.40 0.17
CA THR A 90 14.49 12.37 -0.72
C THR A 90 15.78 12.53 0.07
N ARG A 91 15.85 13.56 0.93
CA ARG A 91 17.04 13.83 1.75
C ARG A 91 17.41 12.67 2.68
N LEU A 92 16.42 11.89 3.12
CA LEU A 92 16.63 10.73 3.99
C LEU A 92 16.82 9.41 3.23
N GLY A 93 16.85 9.43 1.89
CA GLY A 93 16.95 8.20 1.07
C GLY A 93 15.74 7.28 1.24
N ARG A 94 14.57 7.82 1.60
CA ARG A 94 13.34 7.04 1.85
C ARG A 94 12.43 6.91 0.64
N ILE A 95 12.80 7.53 -0.48
CA ILE A 95 12.15 7.30 -1.76
C ILE A 95 12.87 6.08 -2.36
N ARG A 96 12.24 4.92 -2.23
CA ARG A 96 12.70 3.70 -2.88
C ARG A 96 12.07 3.66 -4.27
N GLU A 97 12.90 3.73 -5.30
CA GLU A 97 12.44 3.40 -6.65
C GLU A 97 12.06 1.91 -6.66
N PRO A 98 10.89 1.55 -7.23
CA PRO A 98 10.58 0.15 -7.41
C PRO A 98 11.64 -0.46 -8.32
N GLU A 99 12.40 -1.41 -7.79
CA GLU A 99 13.28 -2.23 -8.62
C GLU A 99 12.41 -2.91 -9.67
N GLU A 100 12.81 -2.83 -10.94
CA GLU A 100 12.26 -3.67 -11.98
C GLU A 100 12.46 -5.10 -11.53
N LYS A 101 11.35 -5.77 -11.18
CA LYS A 101 11.40 -7.20 -10.87
C LYS A 101 11.88 -7.86 -12.16
N ALA A 102 13.04 -8.51 -12.10
CA ALA A 102 13.45 -9.41 -13.17
C ALA A 102 12.27 -10.32 -13.49
N GLU A 103 11.93 -10.42 -14.78
CA GLU A 103 10.90 -11.35 -15.21
C GLU A 103 11.35 -12.76 -14.83
N ILE A 104 10.75 -13.31 -13.77
CA ILE A 104 10.96 -14.70 -13.40
C ILE A 104 10.16 -15.50 -14.43
N ILE A 105 10.85 -16.04 -15.42
CA ILE A 105 10.26 -16.95 -16.39
C ILE A 105 9.99 -18.27 -15.65
N PHE A 106 8.73 -18.51 -15.29
CA PHE A 106 8.31 -19.79 -14.77
C PHE A 106 8.08 -20.75 -15.95
N PRO A 107 8.60 -21.99 -15.91
CA PRO A 107 8.22 -22.99 -16.91
C PRO A 107 6.70 -23.22 -16.84
N THR A 108 6.04 -23.05 -17.98
CA THR A 108 4.58 -23.24 -18.12
C THR A 108 4.23 -24.45 -18.99
N ALA A 109 5.22 -25.01 -19.69
CA ALA A 109 5.10 -26.23 -20.47
C ALA A 109 5.90 -27.36 -19.81
N PHE A 110 5.25 -28.50 -19.67
CA PHE A 110 5.79 -29.71 -19.06
C PHE A 110 5.43 -30.92 -19.91
N ARG A 111 6.33 -31.89 -19.95
CA ARG A 111 6.12 -33.17 -20.65
C ARG A 111 6.64 -34.31 -19.81
N PHE A 112 6.20 -35.52 -20.12
CA PHE A 112 6.79 -36.73 -19.56
C PHE A 112 8.01 -37.13 -20.39
N LEU A 113 9.10 -37.49 -19.71
CA LEU A 113 10.30 -38.08 -20.32
C LEU A 113 9.97 -39.35 -21.11
N GLU A 114 9.06 -40.16 -20.57
CA GLU A 114 8.58 -41.41 -21.13
C GLU A 114 7.06 -41.47 -20.96
N ASN A 115 6.34 -42.03 -21.92
CA ASN A 115 4.89 -42.12 -21.82
C ASN A 115 4.51 -43.11 -20.70
N PRO A 116 3.86 -42.68 -19.60
CA PRO A 116 3.56 -43.56 -18.47
C PRO A 116 2.54 -44.66 -18.82
N GLU A 117 1.85 -44.55 -19.96
CA GLU A 117 0.98 -45.59 -20.51
C GLU A 117 1.75 -46.74 -21.19
N CYS A 118 3.05 -46.56 -21.47
CA CYS A 118 3.92 -47.56 -22.09
C CYS A 118 4.74 -48.36 -21.08
N VAL A 119 4.50 -48.19 -19.77
CA VAL A 119 5.08 -49.07 -18.77
C VAL A 119 4.34 -50.40 -18.89
N ASP A 120 4.98 -51.36 -19.56
CA ASP A 120 4.50 -52.72 -19.71
C ASP A 120 3.88 -53.21 -18.39
N GLU A 121 2.69 -53.82 -18.46
CA GLU A 121 2.04 -54.50 -17.32
C GLU A 121 2.92 -55.62 -16.71
N GLN A 122 4.10 -55.87 -17.29
CA GLN A 122 5.09 -56.88 -16.92
C GLN A 122 6.39 -56.32 -16.34
N ALA A 123 6.57 -55.00 -16.21
CA ALA A 123 7.70 -54.44 -15.44
C ALA A 123 7.36 -54.37 -13.95
N ASP A 124 8.36 -54.56 -13.08
CA ASP A 124 8.26 -54.50 -11.61
C ASP A 124 7.78 -53.13 -11.10
N LEU A 125 6.50 -52.81 -11.33
CA LEU A 125 5.86 -51.58 -10.91
C LEU A 125 5.74 -51.57 -9.37
N PRO A 126 6.00 -50.42 -8.72
CA PRO A 126 5.87 -50.31 -7.28
C PRO A 126 4.46 -50.70 -6.81
N THR A 127 4.38 -51.60 -5.83
CA THR A 127 3.12 -52.25 -5.40
C THR A 127 2.14 -51.29 -4.71
N SER A 128 2.62 -50.14 -4.23
CA SER A 128 1.82 -49.15 -3.50
C SER A 128 1.34 -48.02 -4.43
N PRO A 129 0.07 -47.59 -4.35
CA PRO A 129 -0.43 -46.42 -5.08
C PRO A 129 0.41 -45.15 -4.86
N PHE A 130 1.02 -45.00 -3.67
CA PHE A 130 1.89 -43.86 -3.37
C PHE A 130 3.21 -43.92 -4.14
N GLN A 131 3.80 -45.10 -4.24
CA GLN A 131 5.06 -45.30 -4.96
C GLN A 131 4.86 -45.22 -6.48
N GLN A 132 3.70 -45.65 -6.97
CA GLN A 132 3.32 -45.47 -8.37
C GLN A 132 3.16 -43.99 -8.72
N ALA A 133 2.48 -43.21 -7.86
CA ALA A 133 2.36 -41.76 -8.04
C ALA A 133 3.73 -41.06 -7.97
N GLU A 134 4.58 -41.45 -7.02
CA GLU A 134 5.96 -40.95 -6.92
C GLU A 134 6.76 -41.19 -8.19
N TYR A 135 6.70 -42.41 -8.74
CA TYR A 135 7.36 -42.77 -9.98
C TYR A 135 6.83 -41.94 -11.17
N VAL A 136 5.52 -41.84 -11.36
CA VAL A 136 4.93 -41.06 -12.47
C VAL A 136 5.29 -39.58 -12.38
N TYR A 137 5.28 -38.98 -11.18
CA TYR A 137 5.69 -37.59 -11.01
C TYR A 137 7.19 -37.36 -11.25
N SER A 138 8.03 -38.36 -10.98
CA SER A 138 9.47 -38.28 -11.28
C SER A 138 9.79 -38.19 -12.77
N LEU A 139 8.85 -38.57 -13.65
CA LEU A 139 8.98 -38.50 -15.11
C LEU A 139 8.65 -37.13 -15.70
N ILE A 140 8.09 -36.21 -14.92
CA ILE A 140 7.72 -34.87 -15.40
C ILE A 140 8.98 -34.01 -15.50
N GLU A 141 9.26 -33.49 -16.69
CA GLU A 141 10.27 -32.45 -16.91
C GLU A 141 9.67 -31.18 -17.50
N SER A 142 10.28 -30.03 -17.19
CA SER A 142 9.92 -28.76 -17.82
C SER A 142 10.50 -28.72 -19.24
N GLU A 143 9.71 -28.26 -20.20
CA GLU A 143 10.24 -27.89 -21.51
C GLU A 143 11.08 -26.62 -21.32
N VAL A 144 12.41 -26.76 -21.33
CA VAL A 144 13.30 -25.60 -21.22
C VAL A 144 13.11 -24.75 -22.48
N SER A 145 12.48 -23.58 -22.31
CA SER A 145 12.38 -22.54 -23.33
C SER A 145 13.64 -21.68 -23.35
#